data_AF-A0A973I581-F1
#
_entry.id   AF-A0A973I581-F1
#
_cell.length_a   1.000
_cell.length_b   1.000
_cell.length_c   1.000
_cell.angle_alpha   90.00
_cell.angle_beta   90.00
_cell.angle_gamma   90.00
#
_symmetry.space_group_name_H-M   'P 1'
#
loop_
_entity.id
_entity.type
_entity.pdbx_description
1 polymer ?
#
loop_
_entity_poly.entity_id
_entity_poly.type
_entity_poly.pdbx_seq_one_letter_code
_entity_poly.pdbx_strand_id
1 'polypeptide(L)' 'MDITSIKSINSKQDLEKALKRVDELWDVAEPNTPKGEELVMLTQLIEDYELANIVSQRVDQEEIEVNIDDL' A
#
# COMPACT_ATOMS: atom_id res chain seq x y z
N MET A 1 -18.74 -9.57 6.86
CA MET A 1 -18.30 -8.69 5.77
C MET A 1 -17.33 -9.51 4.96
N ASP A 2 -17.71 -9.84 3.73
CA ASP A 2 -16.92 -10.70 2.84
C ASP A 2 -15.71 -9.92 2.33
N ILE A 3 -14.52 -10.46 2.62
CA ILE A 3 -13.19 -9.93 2.26
C ILE A 3 -12.96 -9.83 0.74
N THR A 4 -13.84 -10.42 -0.08
CA THR A 4 -13.78 -10.48 -1.55
C THR A 4 -14.14 -9.19 -2.29
N SER A 5 -14.30 -8.04 -1.61
CA SER A 5 -14.80 -6.80 -2.23
C SER A 5 -13.92 -5.56 -2.11
N ILE A 6 -12.68 -5.66 -1.59
CA ILE A 6 -11.78 -4.49 -1.56
C ILE A 6 -11.26 -4.22 -2.98
N LYS A 7 -11.92 -3.30 -3.69
CA LYS A 7 -11.48 -2.83 -5.02
C LYS A 7 -10.46 -1.70 -4.96
N SER A 8 -10.43 -0.97 -3.85
CA SER A 8 -9.47 0.10 -3.59
C SER A 8 -9.41 0.40 -2.08
N ILE A 9 -8.25 0.85 -1.61
CA ILE A 9 -8.04 1.35 -0.24
C ILE A 9 -8.20 2.87 -0.29
N ASN A 10 -9.22 3.41 0.39
CA ASN A 10 -9.51 4.86 0.36
C ASN A 10 -9.43 5.51 1.75
N SER A 11 -9.15 4.72 2.78
CA SER A 11 -9.11 5.18 4.16
C SER A 11 -8.07 4.41 4.97
N LYS A 12 -7.64 4.99 6.09
CA LYS A 12 -6.73 4.32 7.04
C LYS A 12 -7.32 3.02 7.59
N GLN A 13 -8.64 2.97 7.79
CA GLN A 13 -9.30 1.75 8.26
C GLN A 13 -9.27 0.64 7.20
N ASP A 14 -9.38 0.99 5.92
CA ASP A 14 -9.25 0.01 4.83
C ASP A 14 -7.81 -0.49 4.72
N LEU A 15 -6.83 0.41 4.90
CA LEU A 15 -5.41 0.05 4.95
C LEU A 15 -5.14 -0.93 6.11
N GLU A 16 -5.62 -0.63 7.32
CA GLU A 16 -5.44 -1.50 8.49
C GLU A 16 -6.04 -2.89 8.27
N LYS A 17 -7.21 -2.98 7.63
CA LYS A 17 -7.84 -4.26 7.27
C LYS A 17 -7.03 -5.02 6.23
N ALA A 18 -6.55 -4.33 5.19
CA ALA A 18 -5.73 -4.93 4.14
C ALA A 18 -4.41 -5.46 4.72
N LEU A 19 -3.73 -4.68 5.56
CA LEU A 19 -2.50 -5.09 6.25
C LEU A 19 -2.72 -6.32 7.13
N LYS A 20 -3.80 -6.33 7.93
CA LYS A 20 -4.15 -7.51 8.74
C LYS A 20 -4.38 -8.74 7.87
N ARG A 21 -5.03 -8.59 6.71
CA ARG A 21 -5.29 -9.69 5.80
C ARG A 21 -4.01 -10.21 5.14
N VAL A 22 -3.09 -9.32 4.78
CA VAL A 22 -1.74 -9.68 4.29
C VAL A 22 -1.00 -10.51 5.34
N ASP A 23 -1.02 -10.10 6.61
CA ASP A 23 -0.40 -10.82 7.73
C ASP A 23 -0.96 -12.26 7.87
N GLU A 24 -2.27 -12.43 7.75
CA GLU A 24 -2.93 -13.74 7.76
C GLU A 24 -2.54 -14.64 6.57
N LEU A 25 -2.17 -14.05 5.43
CA LEU A 25 -1.87 -14.74 4.18
C LEU A 25 -0.37 -14.99 3.99
N TRP A 26 0.50 -14.21 4.62
CA TRP A 26 1.93 -14.15 4.35
C TRP A 26 2.62 -15.52 4.42
N ASP A 27 2.32 -16.31 5.45
CA ASP A 27 2.97 -17.60 5.68
C ASP A 27 2.25 -18.80 5.02
N VAL A 28 1.04 -18.59 4.49
CA VAL A 28 0.15 -19.69 4.03
C VAL A 28 -0.29 -19.58 2.58
N ALA A 29 -0.07 -18.43 1.94
CA ALA A 29 -0.42 -18.22 0.55
C ALA A 29 0.67 -18.76 -0.37
N GLU A 30 0.28 -19.62 -1.31
CA GLU A 30 1.19 -20.16 -2.32
C GLU A 30 0.94 -19.51 -3.68
N PRO A 31 1.97 -19.40 -4.54
CA PRO A 31 1.81 -18.92 -5.91
C PRO A 31 0.77 -19.73 -6.70
N ASN A 32 0.03 -19.07 -7.58
CA ASN A 32 -1.02 -19.68 -8.42
C ASN A 32 -2.17 -20.34 -7.62
N THR A 33 -2.40 -19.89 -6.38
CA THR A 33 -3.59 -20.25 -5.59
C THR A 33 -4.47 -19.01 -5.41
N PRO A 34 -5.79 -19.18 -5.12
CA PRO A 34 -6.66 -18.04 -4.85
C PRO A 34 -6.15 -17.14 -3.70
N LYS A 35 -5.50 -17.74 -2.70
CA LYS A 35 -4.87 -16.99 -1.59
C LYS A 35 -3.63 -16.22 -2.04
N GLY A 36 -2.83 -16.79 -2.92
CA GLY A 36 -1.67 -16.11 -3.52
C GLY A 36 -2.09 -14.95 -4.41
N GLU A 37 -3.12 -15.14 -5.23
CA GLU A 37 -3.71 -14.06 -6.04
C GLU A 37 -4.30 -12.94 -5.17
N GLU A 38 -4.98 -13.32 -4.07
CA GLU A 38 -5.48 -12.37 -3.07
C GLU A 38 -4.33 -11.57 -2.43
N LEU A 39 -3.26 -12.25 -2.02
CA LEU A 39 -2.08 -11.59 -1.42
C LEU A 39 -1.46 -10.57 -2.37
N VAL A 40 -1.23 -10.95 -3.63
CA VAL A 40 -0.68 -10.05 -4.66
C VAL A 40 -1.58 -8.84 -4.90
N MET A 41 -2.90 -9.04 -4.95
CA MET A 41 -3.85 -7.95 -5.12
C MET A 41 -3.82 -6.99 -3.93
N LEU A 42 -3.81 -7.52 -2.69
CA LEU A 42 -3.78 -6.70 -1.49
C LEU A 42 -2.50 -5.88 -1.38
N THR A 43 -1.33 -6.46 -1.70
CA THR A 43 -0.07 -5.72 -1.68
C THR A 43 -0.07 -4.58 -2.69
N GLN A 44 -0.59 -4.80 -3.90
CA GLN A 44 -0.71 -3.73 -4.91
C GLN A 44 -1.62 -2.59 -4.43
N LEU A 45 -2.76 -2.91 -3.84
CA LEU A 45 -3.69 -1.88 -3.34
C LEU A 45 -3.10 -1.05 -2.19
N ILE A 46 -2.29 -1.68 -1.33
CA ILE A 46 -1.57 -0.99 -0.26
C ILE A 46 -0.54 -0.02 -0.85
N GLU A 47 0.27 -0.48 -1.79
CA GLU A 47 1.27 0.36 -2.48
C GLU A 47 0.62 1.56 -3.16
N ASP A 48 -0.47 1.36 -3.89
CA ASP A 48 -1.20 2.44 -4.58
C ASP A 48 -1.69 3.52 -3.60
N TYR A 49 -2.22 3.10 -2.44
CA TYR A 49 -2.70 4.00 -1.40
C TYR A 49 -1.54 4.78 -0.75
N GLU A 50 -0.46 4.10 -0.40
CA GLU A 50 0.71 4.72 0.21
C GLU A 50 1.39 5.71 -0.73
N LEU A 51 1.52 5.37 -2.02
CA LEU A 51 2.08 6.25 -3.02
C LEU A 51 1.26 7.53 -3.18
N ALA A 52 -0.07 7.42 -3.24
CA ALA A 52 -0.97 8.57 -3.29
C ALA A 52 -0.82 9.48 -2.05
N ASN A 53 -0.59 8.87 -0.88
CA ASN A 53 -0.36 9.60 0.37
C ASN A 53 1.03 10.27 0.41
N ILE A 54 2.09 9.61 -0.08
CA ILE A 54 3.44 10.20 -0.19
C ILE A 54 3.43 11.42 -1.12
N VAL A 55 2.76 11.31 -2.27
CA VAL A 55 2.63 12.44 -3.21
C VAL A 55 1.95 13.63 -2.53
N SER A 56 0.91 13.38 -1.75
CA SER A 56 0.21 14.43 -1.00
C SER A 56 1.11 15.07 0.06
N GLN A 57 1.91 14.28 0.78
CA GLN A 57 2.83 14.80 1.80
C GLN A 57 3.99 15.62 1.22
N ARG A 58 4.44 15.31 -0.01
CA ARG A 58 5.50 16.08 -0.68
C ARG A 58 5.07 17.47 -1.13
N VAL A 59 3.77 17.69 -1.35
CA VAL A 59 3.26 19.03 -1.70
C VAL A 59 3.52 20.04 -0.59
N ASP A 60 3.53 19.59 0.66
CA ASP A 60 3.71 20.44 1.85
C ASP A 60 5.17 20.47 2.37
N GLN A 61 6.11 19.83 1.67
CA GLN A 61 7.53 19.88 2.06
C GLN A 61 8.19 21.15 1.54
N GLU A 62 8.91 21.86 2.41
CA GLU A 62 9.77 22.98 1.99
C GLU A 62 10.87 22.45 1.06
N GLU A 63 10.97 23.02 -0.15
CA GLU A 63 12.06 22.71 -1.06
C GLU A 63 13.38 23.25 -0.48
N ILE A 64 14.35 22.36 -0.30
CA ILE A 64 15.70 22.76 0.09
C ILE A 64 16.44 23.16 -1.19
N GLU A 65 16.81 24.43 -1.30
CA GLU A 65 17.70 24.88 -2.36
C GLU A 65 19.08 24.27 -2.14
N VAL A 66 19.46 23.33 -3.01
CA VAL A 66 20.77 22.67 -2.96
C VAL A 66 21.69 23.35 -3.96
N ASN A 67 22.70 24.06 -3.47
CA ASN A 67 23.76 24.58 -4.33
C ASN A 67 24.76 23.47 -4.63
N ILE A 68 24.81 23.03 -5.89
CA ILE A 68 25.67 21.92 -6.33
C ILE A 68 27.15 22.31 -6.28
N ASP A 69 27.44 23.61 -6.28
CA ASP A 69 28.81 24.13 -6.19
C ASP A 69 29.40 24.04 -4.76
N ASP A 70 28.57 23.70 -3.75
CA ASP A 70 28.97 23.57 -2.34
C ASP A 70 29.27 22.10 -1.93
N LEU A 71 29.33 21.15 -2.88
CA LEU A 71 29.60 19.71 -2.68
C LEU A 71 31.09 19.30 -2.76
#